data_AF-A0A7J8NV78-F1
#
_entry.id   AF-A0A7J8NV78-F1
#
_cell.length_a   1.000
_cell.length_b   1.000
_cell.length_c   1.000
_cell.angle_alpha   90.00
_cell.angle_beta   90.00
_cell.angle_gamma   90.00
#
_symmetry.space_group_name_H-M   'P 1'
#
loop_
_entity.id
_entity.type
_entity.pdbx_description
1 polymer ?
#
loop_
_entity_poly.entity_id
_entity_poly.type
_entity_poly.pdbx_seq_one_letter_code
_entity_poly.pdbx_strand_id
1 'polypeptide(L)'
;MATADCGSGQITCNGGGAIPPASLIEFTLAPNNGKDFYDISLVDGFNLPLSVTPHGRLLGCNTTSCAADVNTVCPSELQVKGLGGGVIACKSACLAFKQPQYCCTGAYNSPATCQPTKYSKIFKSQCPQAYSYAYDDKT
;
A
#
# COMPACT_ATOMS: atom_id res chain seq x y z
N MET A 1 -11.15 -17.43 -0.59
CA MET A 1 -11.12 -16.14 0.14
C MET A 1 -10.77 -15.06 -0.88
N ALA A 2 -11.50 -13.95 -0.86
CA ALA A 2 -11.20 -12.79 -1.70
C ALA A 2 -10.09 -11.94 -1.03
N THR A 3 -9.76 -10.79 -1.62
CA THR A 3 -8.78 -9.84 -1.10
C THR A 3 -9.45 -8.70 -0.34
N ALA A 4 -8.77 -8.10 0.64
CA ALA A 4 -9.22 -6.88 1.32
C ALA A 4 -10.62 -6.96 1.97
N ASP A 5 -11.01 -8.14 2.45
CA ASP A 5 -12.24 -8.30 3.26
C ASP A 5 -12.12 -7.49 4.55
N CYS A 6 -13.22 -6.89 5.01
CA CYS A 6 -13.24 -6.10 6.24
C CYS A 6 -13.95 -6.80 7.42
N GLY A 7 -14.28 -8.09 7.29
CA GLY A 7 -14.76 -8.93 8.37
C GLY A 7 -16.16 -8.62 8.91
N SER A 8 -16.90 -7.69 8.29
CA SER A 8 -18.22 -7.29 8.77
C SER A 8 -19.32 -8.31 8.44
N GLY A 9 -19.06 -9.23 7.50
CA GLY A 9 -20.08 -10.13 6.94
C GLY A 9 -21.15 -9.41 6.11
N GLN A 10 -20.93 -8.13 5.78
CA GLN A 10 -21.83 -7.27 5.03
C GLN A 10 -21.06 -6.55 3.91
N ILE A 11 -21.77 -5.88 3.00
CA ILE A 11 -21.13 -5.01 2.00
C ILE A 11 -20.46 -3.81 2.69
N THR A 12 -21.10 -3.22 3.69
CA THR A 12 -20.54 -2.10 4.45
C THR A 12 -19.54 -2.61 5.49
N CYS A 13 -18.39 -1.94 5.60
CA CYS A 13 -17.34 -2.33 6.56
C CYS A 13 -17.60 -1.87 8.00
N ASN A 14 -18.56 -0.95 8.23
CA ASN A 14 -18.97 -0.50 9.56
C ASN A 14 -17.80 -0.02 10.45
N GLY A 15 -16.82 0.66 9.87
CA GLY A 15 -15.61 1.13 10.56
C GLY A 15 -14.46 0.11 10.64
N GLY A 16 -14.67 -1.13 10.17
CA GLY A 16 -13.62 -2.12 9.99
C GLY A 16 -12.66 -1.75 8.86
N GLY A 17 -11.36 -1.94 9.09
CA GLY A 17 -10.33 -1.83 8.06
C GLY A 17 -10.26 -3.08 7.18
N ALA A 18 -9.64 -2.95 6.01
CA ALA A 18 -9.35 -4.11 5.17
C ALA A 18 -8.35 -5.04 5.88
N ILE A 19 -8.60 -6.35 5.81
CA ILE A 19 -7.65 -7.38 6.21
C ILE A 19 -6.57 -7.46 5.12
N PRO A 20 -5.30 -7.14 5.42
CA PRO A 20 -4.25 -7.12 4.41
C PRO A 20 -3.95 -8.52 3.82
N PRO A 21 -3.42 -8.61 2.59
CA PRO A 21 -2.91 -7.50 1.77
C PRO A 21 -3.99 -6.67 1.05
N ALA A 22 -3.81 -5.35 1.07
CA ALA A 22 -4.68 -4.39 0.41
C ALA A 22 -3.89 -3.16 -0.04
N SER A 23 -4.10 -2.74 -1.27
CA SER A 23 -3.65 -1.42 -1.75
C SER A 23 -4.49 -0.34 -1.10
N LEU A 24 -3.85 0.68 -0.53
CA LEU A 24 -4.53 1.76 0.17
C LEU A 24 -4.41 3.06 -0.60
N ILE A 25 -5.48 3.86 -0.55
CA ILE A 25 -5.41 5.29 -0.78
C ILE A 25 -5.61 5.95 0.57
N GLU A 26 -4.67 6.79 0.96
CA GLU A 26 -4.71 7.51 2.23
C GLU A 26 -4.99 8.99 1.94
N PHE A 27 -5.89 9.59 2.72
CA PHE A 27 -6.25 11.00 2.62
C PHE A 27 -6.09 11.65 4.00
N THR A 28 -5.38 12.78 4.04
CA THR A 28 -5.37 13.71 5.16
C THR A 28 -6.00 15.01 4.70
N LEU A 29 -7.21 15.29 5.16
CA LEU A 29 -7.97 16.49 4.79
C LEU A 29 -7.76 17.59 5.83
N ALA A 30 -7.30 18.75 5.39
CA ALA A 30 -6.99 19.86 6.28
C ALA A 30 -8.25 20.70 6.58
N PRO A 31 -8.41 21.20 7.82
CA PRO A 31 -9.50 22.12 8.14
C PRO A 31 -9.27 23.49 7.45
N ASN A 32 -10.32 24.30 7.37
CA ASN A 32 -10.26 25.71 6.96
C ASN A 32 -9.61 25.97 5.58
N ASN A 33 -9.93 25.15 4.57
CA ASN A 33 -9.31 25.21 3.24
C ASN A 33 -7.78 25.10 3.27
N GLY A 34 -7.25 24.35 4.24
CA GLY A 34 -5.83 24.01 4.30
C GLY A 34 -5.41 23.08 3.16
N LYS A 35 -4.14 22.68 3.18
CA LYS A 35 -3.58 21.78 2.16
C LYS A 35 -3.89 20.32 2.51
N ASP A 36 -4.66 19.67 1.64
CA ASP A 36 -4.88 18.23 1.72
C ASP A 36 -3.65 17.45 1.23
N PHE A 37 -3.46 16.26 1.79
CA PHE A 37 -2.45 15.31 1.37
C PHE A 37 -3.11 13.99 1.03
N TYR A 38 -2.59 13.34 -0.02
CA TYR A 38 -3.05 12.03 -0.44
C TYR A 38 -1.90 11.26 -1.07
N ASP A 39 -2.00 9.95 -0.92
CA ASP A 39 -1.03 9.02 -1.47
C ASP A 39 -1.66 7.64 -1.71
N ILE A 40 -0.89 6.82 -2.42
CA ILE A 40 -1.17 5.40 -2.53
C ILE A 40 -0.10 4.69 -1.72
N SER A 41 -0.52 3.74 -0.90
CA SER A 41 0.35 3.00 0.00
C SER A 41 0.22 1.51 -0.24
N LEU A 42 1.38 0.87 -0.41
CA LEU A 42 1.55 -0.58 -0.54
C LEU A 42 2.28 -1.14 0.70
N VAL A 43 2.33 -0.37 1.79
CA VAL A 43 2.87 -0.80 3.09
C VAL A 43 2.13 -2.03 3.60
N ASP A 44 0.81 -2.07 3.37
CA ASP A 44 -0.06 -3.21 3.64
C ASP A 44 -0.22 -4.16 2.44
N GLY A 45 0.71 -4.10 1.49
CA GLY A 45 0.73 -4.97 0.31
C GLY A 45 -0.13 -4.45 -0.84
N PHE A 46 -0.41 -5.34 -1.78
CA PHE A 46 -1.14 -5.02 -3.01
C PHE A 46 -2.23 -6.05 -3.27
N ASN A 47 -3.38 -5.60 -3.76
CA ASN A 47 -4.39 -6.48 -4.33
C ASN A 47 -4.87 -6.00 -5.70
N LEU A 48 -5.04 -4.68 -5.89
CA LEU A 48 -5.52 -4.07 -7.13
C LEU A 48 -4.77 -2.77 -7.45
N PRO A 49 -4.61 -2.42 -8.75
CA PRO A 49 -4.11 -1.11 -9.16
C PRO A 49 -5.04 0.02 -8.70
N LEU A 50 -4.46 1.15 -8.28
CA LEU A 50 -5.21 2.32 -7.80
C LEU A 50 -4.69 3.62 -8.45
N SER A 51 -5.56 4.62 -8.53
CA SER A 51 -5.19 5.99 -8.92
C SER A 51 -6.08 7.00 -8.22
N VAL A 52 -5.51 8.14 -7.84
CA VAL A 52 -6.23 9.28 -7.30
C VAL A 52 -5.96 10.50 -8.17
N THR A 53 -7.03 11.03 -8.75
CA THR A 53 -7.01 12.25 -9.54
C THR A 53 -7.82 13.32 -8.81
N PRO A 54 -7.17 14.36 -8.27
CA PRO A 54 -7.88 15.48 -7.66
C PRO A 54 -8.65 16.26 -8.73
N HIS A 55 -9.91 16.59 -8.44
CA HIS A 55 -10.74 17.44 -9.30
C HIS A 55 -11.07 18.74 -8.57
N GLY A 56 -10.72 19.89 -9.14
CA GLY A 56 -10.95 21.20 -8.53
C GLY A 56 -10.18 22.33 -9.23
N ARG A 57 -10.43 23.58 -8.82
CA ARG A 57 -9.78 24.78 -9.39
C ARG A 57 -8.41 25.11 -8.77
N LEU A 58 -7.79 24.16 -8.06
CA LEU A 58 -6.51 24.38 -7.39
C LEU A 58 -5.36 23.87 -8.27
N LEU A 59 -4.43 24.77 -8.60
CA LEU A 59 -3.18 24.42 -9.26
C LEU A 59 -2.27 23.68 -8.26
N GLY A 60 -1.60 22.61 -8.69
CA GLY A 60 -0.56 21.94 -7.90
C GLY A 60 -0.95 20.61 -7.24
N CYS A 61 -2.13 20.06 -7.52
CA CYS A 61 -2.52 18.73 -7.07
C CYS A 61 -2.28 17.70 -8.20
N ASN A 62 -1.23 16.89 -8.07
CA ASN A 62 -0.86 15.90 -9.08
C ASN A 62 -1.64 14.58 -8.93
N THR A 63 -1.97 13.93 -10.03
CA THR A 63 -2.44 12.54 -9.96
C THR A 63 -1.35 11.65 -9.36
N THR A 64 -1.74 10.72 -8.48
CA THR A 64 -0.87 9.66 -7.98
C THR A 64 -1.45 8.31 -8.37
N SER A 65 -0.62 7.38 -8.85
CA SER A 65 -1.08 6.09 -9.36
C SER A 65 -0.10 4.96 -9.09
N CYS A 66 -0.68 3.78 -8.83
CA CYS A 66 -0.05 2.48 -8.95
C CYS A 66 -0.86 1.70 -9.99
N ALA A 67 -0.54 1.91 -11.28
CA ALA A 67 -1.28 1.31 -12.40
C ALA A 67 -0.81 -0.12 -12.76
N ALA A 68 0.39 -0.51 -12.32
CA ALA A 68 0.95 -1.82 -12.59
C ALA A 68 0.23 -2.93 -11.80
N ASP A 69 0.12 -4.12 -12.39
CA ASP A 69 -0.33 -5.31 -11.68
C ASP A 69 0.84 -5.98 -10.95
N VAL A 70 1.02 -5.61 -9.68
CA VAL A 70 2.09 -6.13 -8.82
C VAL A 70 1.94 -7.65 -8.59
N ASN A 71 0.74 -8.22 -8.75
CA ASN A 71 0.54 -9.67 -8.58
C ASN A 71 1.36 -10.49 -9.57
N THR A 72 1.66 -9.95 -10.76
CA THR A 72 2.43 -10.62 -11.82
C THR A 72 3.91 -10.80 -11.49
N VAL A 73 4.46 -9.94 -10.63
CA VAL A 73 5.87 -9.97 -10.21
C VAL A 73 6.04 -10.32 -8.72
N CYS A 74 4.95 -10.72 -8.06
CA CYS A 74 4.95 -11.01 -6.63
C CYS A 74 5.82 -12.23 -6.31
N PRO A 75 6.87 -12.11 -5.47
CA PRO A 75 7.70 -13.24 -5.03
C PRO A 75 6.86 -14.33 -4.36
N SER A 76 7.24 -15.59 -4.52
CA SER A 76 6.45 -16.73 -4.06
C SER A 76 6.18 -16.70 -2.55
N GLU A 77 7.13 -16.21 -1.77
CA GLU A 77 7.01 -16.04 -0.31
C GLU A 77 6.04 -14.92 0.11
N LEU A 78 5.60 -14.07 -0.81
CA LEU A 78 4.66 -12.98 -0.59
C LEU A 78 3.27 -13.21 -1.21
N GLN A 79 3.13 -14.22 -2.08
CA GLN A 79 1.90 -14.47 -2.83
C GLN A 79 0.73 -14.88 -1.92
N VAL A 80 -0.44 -14.32 -2.21
CA VAL A 80 -1.74 -14.86 -1.79
C VAL A 80 -2.41 -15.46 -3.03
N LYS A 81 -2.73 -16.75 -2.97
CA LYS A 81 -3.33 -17.48 -4.09
C LYS A 81 -4.83 -17.64 -3.91
N GLY A 82 -5.57 -17.43 -5.00
CA GLY A 82 -6.99 -17.73 -5.08
C GLY A 82 -7.26 -19.22 -5.29
N LEU A 83 -8.55 -19.59 -5.36
CA LEU A 83 -8.99 -20.98 -5.55
C LEU A 83 -8.48 -21.60 -6.87
N GLY A 84 -8.29 -20.77 -7.91
CA GLY A 84 -7.73 -21.20 -9.20
C GLY A 84 -6.19 -21.25 -9.24
N GLY A 85 -5.51 -21.08 -8.11
CA GLY A 85 -4.04 -21.11 -8.03
C GLY A 85 -3.32 -19.84 -8.50
N GLY A 86 -4.02 -18.92 -9.17
CA GLY A 86 -3.52 -17.59 -9.53
C GLY A 86 -3.24 -16.71 -8.32
N VAL A 87 -2.25 -15.82 -8.43
CA VAL A 87 -1.94 -14.81 -7.42
C VAL A 87 -3.02 -13.72 -7.46
N ILE A 88 -3.72 -13.54 -6.35
CA ILE A 88 -4.82 -12.55 -6.23
C ILE A 88 -4.41 -11.33 -5.42
N ALA A 89 -3.35 -11.44 -4.61
CA ALA A 89 -2.76 -10.34 -3.87
C ALA A 89 -1.31 -10.64 -3.51
N CYS A 90 -0.55 -9.60 -3.18
CA CYS A 90 0.85 -9.67 -2.78
C CYS A 90 1.06 -9.02 -1.41
N LYS A 91 1.52 -9.80 -0.43
CA LYS A 91 1.87 -9.29 0.89
C LYS A 91 3.07 -8.35 0.82
N SER A 92 3.09 -7.31 1.64
CA SER A 92 4.35 -6.62 1.93
C SER A 92 5.27 -7.53 2.77
N ALA A 93 6.56 -7.20 2.81
CA ALA A 93 7.51 -7.94 3.62
C ALA A 93 7.20 -7.87 5.12
N CYS A 94 6.64 -6.75 5.60
CA CYS A 94 6.22 -6.64 6.99
C CYS A 94 5.12 -7.68 7.30
N LEU A 95 4.09 -7.75 6.45
CA LEU A 95 2.99 -8.71 6.63
C LEU A 95 3.45 -10.16 6.55
N ALA A 96 4.40 -10.47 5.67
CA ALA A 96 4.89 -11.84 5.48
C ALA A 96 5.81 -12.29 6.61
N PHE A 97 6.75 -11.45 7.04
CA PHE A 97 7.84 -11.88 7.94
C PHE A 97 7.71 -11.35 9.37
N LYS A 98 6.96 -10.27 9.60
CA LYS A 98 6.78 -9.62 10.91
C LYS A 98 8.09 -9.24 11.60
N GLN A 99 9.15 -8.95 10.81
CA GLN A 99 10.46 -8.61 11.36
C GLN A 99 10.66 -7.09 11.44
N PRO A 100 11.36 -6.57 12.47
CA PRO A 100 11.51 -5.14 12.70
C PRO A 100 12.03 -4.34 11.50
N GLN A 101 12.97 -4.90 10.74
CA GLN A 101 13.56 -4.23 9.57
C GLN A 101 12.61 -4.11 8.37
N TYR A 102 11.53 -4.91 8.32
CA TYR A 102 10.51 -4.79 7.28
C TYR A 102 9.33 -3.94 7.73
N CYS A 103 9.04 -3.96 9.03
CA CYS A 103 7.94 -3.20 9.64
C CYS A 103 8.36 -1.82 10.16
N CYS A 104 9.66 -1.51 10.10
CA CYS A 104 10.24 -0.28 10.65
C CYS A 104 9.89 -0.04 12.12
N THR A 105 10.12 -1.06 12.96
CA THR A 105 9.85 -1.00 14.40
C THR A 105 11.12 -1.23 15.22
N GLY A 106 11.07 -0.94 16.53
CA GLY A 106 12.20 -1.14 17.44
C GLY A 106 13.45 -0.37 16.97
N ALA A 107 14.57 -1.08 16.76
CA ALA A 107 15.81 -0.47 16.25
C ALA A 107 15.70 0.15 14.85
N TYR A 108 14.62 -0.16 14.11
CA TYR A 108 14.35 0.32 12.76
C TYR A 108 13.24 1.38 12.71
N ASN A 109 12.90 2.03 13.84
CA ASN A 109 11.80 3.00 13.94
C ASN A 109 12.14 4.42 13.46
N SER A 110 13.06 4.55 12.50
CA SER A 110 13.41 5.83 11.91
C SER A 110 13.79 5.67 10.43
N PRO A 111 13.64 6.70 9.59
CA PRO A 111 14.11 6.67 8.20
C PRO A 111 15.61 6.37 8.07
N ALA A 112 16.42 6.78 9.06
CA ALA A 112 17.86 6.51 9.08
C ALA A 112 18.18 5.02 9.27
N THR A 113 17.34 4.30 10.04
CA THR A 113 17.58 2.89 10.38
C THR A 113 16.75 1.91 9.56
N CYS A 114 15.57 2.29 9.05
CA CYS A 114 14.76 1.46 8.15
C CYS A 114 15.03 1.79 6.69
N GLN A 115 15.93 1.04 6.07
CA GLN A 115 16.31 1.25 4.66
C GLN A 115 15.44 0.43 3.70
N PRO A 116 15.29 0.85 2.43
CA PRO A 116 14.59 0.07 1.42
C PRO A 116 15.18 -1.34 1.27
N THR A 117 14.32 -2.34 1.23
CA THR A 117 14.73 -3.76 1.14
C THR A 117 14.56 -4.31 -0.28
N LYS A 118 15.05 -5.52 -0.54
CA LYS A 118 14.80 -6.20 -1.82
C LYS A 118 13.29 -6.34 -2.12
N TYR A 119 12.45 -6.42 -1.09
CA TYR A 119 11.00 -6.55 -1.25
C TYR A 119 10.34 -5.21 -1.51
N SER A 120 10.60 -4.16 -0.73
CA SER A 120 9.98 -2.84 -0.98
C SER A 120 10.39 -2.27 -2.33
N LYS A 121 11.61 -2.54 -2.80
CA LYS A 121 12.05 -2.17 -4.16
C LYS A 121 11.23 -2.79 -5.29
N ILE A 122 10.60 -3.97 -5.09
CA ILE A 122 9.69 -4.57 -6.08
C ILE A 122 8.44 -3.69 -6.22
N PHE A 123 7.80 -3.37 -5.10
CA PHE A 123 6.63 -2.48 -5.07
C PHE A 123 6.98 -1.11 -5.64
N LYS A 124 8.13 -0.53 -5.27
CA LYS A 124 8.57 0.79 -5.79
C LYS A 124 8.85 0.78 -7.30
N SER A 125 9.44 -0.30 -7.81
CA SER A 125 9.71 -0.46 -9.25
C SER A 125 8.41 -0.51 -10.07
N GLN A 126 7.39 -1.20 -9.57
CA GLN A 126 6.08 -1.28 -10.23
C GLN A 126 5.26 -0.01 -10.06
N CYS A 127 5.34 0.62 -8.89
CA CYS A 127 4.54 1.78 -8.53
C CYS A 127 5.41 2.90 -7.92
N PRO A 128 6.18 3.64 -8.74
CA PRO A 128 7.13 4.64 -8.24
C PRO A 128 6.50 5.79 -7.45
N GLN A 129 5.23 6.09 -7.73
CA GLN A 129 4.47 7.16 -7.07
C GLN A 129 3.83 6.73 -5.74
N ALA A 130 3.83 5.43 -5.42
CA ALA A 130 3.28 4.87 -4.20
C ALA A 130 4.36 4.71 -3.11
N TYR A 131 3.92 4.70 -1.86
CA TYR A 131 4.72 4.27 -0.72
C TYR A 131 4.89 2.75 -0.78
N SER A 132 6.13 2.28 -0.81
CA SER A 132 6.47 0.85 -0.87
C SER A 132 6.84 0.24 0.49
N TYR A 133 7.10 1.09 1.49
CA TYR A 133 7.34 0.74 2.89
C TYR A 133 7.13 1.99 3.77
N ALA A 134 7.15 1.82 5.10
CA ALA A 134 6.69 2.84 6.06
C ALA A 134 7.42 4.19 6.01
N TYR A 135 8.69 4.22 5.59
CA TYR A 135 9.49 5.46 5.49
C TYR A 135 9.90 5.78 4.05
N ASP A 136 9.09 5.37 3.07
CA ASP A 136 9.28 5.68 1.65
C ASP A 136 8.88 7.13 1.34
N ASP A 137 9.62 8.10 1.86
CA ASP A 137 9.34 9.50 1.53
C ASP A 137 9.53 9.73 0.02
N LYS A 138 8.56 10.41 -0.59
CA LYS A 138 8.59 10.79 -2.01
C LYS A 138 9.87 11.58 -2.28
N THR A 139 10.81 10.92 -2.97
CA THR A 139 11.94 11.59 -3.66
C THR A 139 11.47 12.15 -4.99
#